data_AF-A0A5M5C8Y3-F1
#
_entry.id   AF-A0A5M5C8Y3-F1
#
_cell.length_a   1.000
_cell.length_b   1.000
_cell.length_c   1.000
_cell.angle_alpha   90.00
_cell.angle_beta   90.00
_cell.angle_gamma   90.00
#
_symmetry.space_group_name_H-M   'P 1'
#
loop_
_entity.id
_entity.type
_entity.pdbx_description
1 polymer ?
#
loop_
_entity_poly.entity_id
_entity_poly.type
_entity_poly.pdbx_seq_one_letter_code
_entity_poly.pdbx_strand_id
1 'polypeptide(L)' 'AWYILYHARNALRDMFVLDGRTTRIQKIEWDENGIPILGIPQKESTLLQKPSGTPTSDRN' A
#
# COMPACT_ATOMS: atom_id res chain seq x y z
N ALA A 1 11.56 -0.44 -7.32
CA ALA A 1 10.84 -0.83 -6.09
C ALA A 1 9.56 -1.54 -6.49
N TRP A 2 9.17 -2.59 -5.76
CA TRP A 2 7.96 -3.35 -6.03
C TRP A 2 6.85 -2.90 -5.08
N TYR A 3 5.62 -2.91 -5.58
CA TYR A 3 4.45 -2.52 -4.81
C TYR A 3 3.33 -3.55 -5.00
N ILE A 4 2.55 -3.75 -3.96
CA ILE A 4 1.30 -4.51 -4.01
C ILE A 4 0.12 -3.55 -3.90
N LEU A 5 -0.89 -3.75 -4.75
CA LEU A 5 -2.17 -3.05 -4.72
C LEU A 5 -3.23 -4.03 -4.20
N TYR A 6 -4.01 -3.63 -3.19
CA TYR A 6 -5.00 -4.50 -2.56
C TYR A 6 -6.18 -3.72 -1.99
N HIS A 7 -7.26 -4.45 -1.67
CA HIS A 7 -8.40 -3.92 -0.93
C HIS A 7 -8.39 -4.44 0.50
N ALA A 8 -8.59 -3.56 1.48
CA ALA A 8 -8.68 -3.93 2.89
C ALA A 8 -9.79 -3.15 3.61
N ARG A 9 -10.38 -3.75 4.65
CA ARG A 9 -11.27 -3.06 5.59
C ARG A 9 -10.45 -2.43 6.71
N ASN A 10 -10.94 -1.36 7.32
CA ASN A 10 -10.26 -0.69 8.42
C ASN A 10 -10.47 -1.41 9.76
N ALA A 11 -11.66 -1.94 9.98
CA ALA A 11 -12.02 -2.62 11.21
C ALA A 11 -12.95 -3.81 10.97
N LEU A 12 -13.00 -4.71 11.94
CA LEU A 12 -13.85 -5.89 11.92
C LEU A 12 -15.34 -5.53 11.77
N ARG A 13 -15.80 -4.46 12.46
CA ARG A 13 -17.18 -3.95 12.36
C ARG A 13 -17.59 -3.59 10.93
N ASP A 14 -16.63 -3.22 10.08
CA ASP A 14 -16.91 -2.82 8.71
C ASP A 14 -17.33 -4.02 7.85
N MET A 15 -17.23 -5.27 8.35
CA MET A 15 -17.71 -6.46 7.62
C MET A 15 -19.20 -6.43 7.33
N PHE A 16 -19.98 -5.75 8.18
CA PHE A 16 -21.44 -5.66 8.06
C PHE A 16 -21.88 -4.50 7.16
N VAL A 17 -20.93 -3.67 6.70
CA VAL A 17 -21.17 -2.60 5.73
C VAL A 17 -20.94 -3.16 4.32
N LEU A 18 -21.93 -2.96 3.44
CA LEU A 18 -22.02 -3.55 2.10
C LEU A 18 -20.73 -3.34 1.28
N ASP A 19 -20.00 -2.23 1.49
CA ASP A 19 -18.65 -2.07 0.92
C ASP A 19 -17.73 -1.14 1.73
N GLY A 20 -17.25 -1.60 2.88
CA GLY A 20 -16.28 -0.87 3.73
C GLY A 20 -14.80 -1.08 3.36
N ARG A 21 -14.50 -1.50 2.13
CA ARG A 21 -13.12 -1.77 1.69
C ARG A 21 -12.53 -0.52 1.04
N THR A 22 -11.26 -0.27 1.31
CA THR A 22 -10.49 0.81 0.68
C THR A 22 -9.31 0.25 -0.10
N THR A 23 -9.02 0.87 -1.24
CA THR A 23 -7.85 0.54 -2.07
C THR A 23 -6.59 1.05 -1.38
N ARG A 24 -5.57 0.19 -1.30
CA ARG A 24 -4.28 0.51 -0.67
C ARG A 24 -3.14 0.02 -1.53
N ILE A 25 -2.02 0.73 -1.44
CA ILE A 25 -0.76 0.34 -2.04
C ILE A 25 0.30 0.25 -0.94
N GLN A 26 1.24 -0.67 -1.08
CA GLN A 26 2.35 -0.84 -0.14
C GLN A 26 3.59 -1.31 -0.86
N LYS A 27 4.76 -0.81 -0.44
CA LYS A 27 6.06 -1.31 -0.92
C LYS A 27 6.29 -2.72 -0.38
N ILE A 28 6.72 -3.63 -1.24
CA ILE A 28 7.13 -4.98 -0.88
C ILE A 28 8.61 -5.18 -1.21
N GLU A 29 9.22 -6.13 -0.52
CA GLU A 29 10.57 -6.61 -0.82
C GLU A 29 10.51 -8.09 -1.21
N TRP A 30 11.63 -8.62 -1.66
CA TRP A 30 11.77 -10.03 -2.01
C TRP A 30 12.89 -10.63 -1.16
N ASP A 31 12.69 -11.85 -0.68
CA ASP A 31 13.76 -12.59 -0.01
C ASP A 31 14.72 -13.25 -1.02
N GLU A 32 15.76 -13.92 -0.50
CA GLU A 32 16.78 -14.59 -1.30
C GLU A 32 16.25 -15.76 -2.14
N ASN A 33 15.09 -16.31 -1.79
CA ASN A 33 14.44 -17.42 -2.50
C ASN A 33 13.41 -16.91 -3.53
N GLY A 34 13.28 -15.58 -3.68
CA GLY A 34 12.29 -14.98 -4.58
C GLY A 34 10.86 -15.07 -4.04
N ILE A 35 10.68 -15.13 -2.72
CA ILE A 35 9.36 -15.03 -2.08
C ILE A 35 9.11 -13.56 -1.68
N PRO A 36 7.93 -13.01 -1.97
CA PRO A 36 7.63 -11.63 -1.60
C PRO A 36 7.43 -11.50 -0.08
N ILE A 37 8.16 -10.58 0.53
CA ILE A 37 7.97 -10.18 1.92
C ILE A 37 6.93 -9.06 1.95
N LEU A 38 5.69 -9.41 2.29
CA LEU A 38 4.55 -8.48 2.28
C LEU A 38 4.54 -7.51 3.47
N GLY A 39 5.08 -7.92 4.61
CA GLY A 39 5.06 -7.14 5.85
C GLY A 39 3.66 -7.00 6.47
N ILE A 40 3.44 -5.91 7.19
CA ILE A 40 2.15 -5.59 7.85
C ILE A 40 1.38 -4.58 6.98
N PRO A 41 0.07 -4.77 6.74
CA PRO A 41 -0.75 -3.82 6.00
C PRO A 41 -0.67 -2.41 6.59
N GLN A 42 -0.39 -1.43 5.74
CA GLN A 42 -0.33 -0.04 6.17
C GLN A 42 -1.72 0.52 6.49
N LYS A 43 -1.75 1.49 7.42
CA LYS A 43 -2.95 2.29 7.69
C LYS A 43 -3.31 3.09 6.45
N GLU A 44 -4.59 3.32 6.23
CA GLU A 44 -5.10 4.05 5.05
C GLU A 44 -4.48 5.44 4.88
N SER A 45 -4.22 6.15 5.97
CA SER A 45 -3.62 7.49 5.98
C SER A 45 -2.09 7.51 5.88
N THR A 46 -1.46 6.39 5.51
CA THR A 46 0.01 6.33 5.42
C THR A 46 0.48 7.09 4.20
N LEU A 47 1.29 8.13 4.41
CA LEU A 47 1.93 8.86 3.33
C LEU A 47 3.05 8.01 2.73
N LEU A 48 2.93 7.72 1.43
CA LEU A 48 3.96 7.01 0.68
C LEU A 48 4.75 7.99 -0.17
N GLN A 49 6.06 7.80 -0.18
CA GLN A 49 6.92 8.49 -1.13
C GLN A 49 6.51 8.10 -2.55
N LYS A 50 6.55 9.08 -3.46
CA LYS A 50 6.28 8.80 -4.86
C LYS A 50 7.30 7.77 -5.38
N PRO A 51 6.87 6.76 -6.15
CA PRO A 51 7.81 5.87 -6.81
C PRO A 51 8.81 6.67 -7.65
N SER A 52 10.09 6.27 -7.59
CA SER A 52 11.18 6.93 -8.32
C SER A 52 10.88 7.02 -9.81
N GLY A 53 11.03 8.22 -10.39
CA GLY A 53 10.68 8.52 -11.79
C GLY A 53 9.57 9.55 -11.95
N THR A 54 8.94 10.00 -10.87
CA THR A 54 8.05 11.17 -10.91
C THR A 54 8.91 12.44 -10.92
N PRO A 55 8.85 13.32 -11.94
CA PRO A 55 9.59 14.58 -11.91
C PRO A 55 9.23 15.35 -10.64
N THR A 56 10.23 15.71 -9.84
CA THR A 56 10.03 16.75 -8.84
C THR A 56 9.82 18.03 -9.62
N SER A 57 8.58 18.51 -9.64
CA SER A 57 8.33 19.90 -10.00
C SER A 57 8.87 20.73 -8.83
N ASP A 58 10.19 20.87 -8.78
CA ASP A 58 10.85 21.91 -8.01
C ASP A 58 10.50 23.23 -8.71
N ARG A 59 9.28 23.71 -8.44
CA ARG A 59 8.87 25.07 -8.80
C ARG A 59 9.58 25.98 -7.80
N ASN A 60 10.74 26.47 -8.24
CA ASN A 60 11.35 27.67 -7.72
C ASN A 60 10.44 28.88 -8.04
#